data_AF-A0A9D3P105-F1
#
_entry.id   AF-A0A9D3P105-F1
#
_cell.length_a   1.000
_cell.length_b   1.000
_cell.length_c   1.000
_cell.angle_alpha   90.00
_cell.angle_beta   90.00
_cell.angle_gamma   90.00
#
_symmetry.space_group_name_H-M   'P 1'
#
loop_
_entity.id
_entity.type
_entity.pdbx_description
1 polymer ?
#
loop_
_entity_poly.entity_id
_entity_poly.type
_entity_poly.pdbx_seq_one_letter_code
_entity_poly.pdbx_strand_id
1 'polypeptide(L)'
;MSKDAKIVVIGAGFAGLAAAATLIKAGFQNVKILEAKERVGGRVCTTKPFTQNIIELGANWIHGQKGNDLYKLAKKHNLLAEKALRDSSESSQDYFFKEGGKHLPDELADGVTSLFEKLTSKAFDTVLARRYRDLTLGDYLDVSFAESALAKAKDGSRIFEWCKRNECTDEAVSSLYEVSASQESEYITLDGEFLNSLGPRGYQAILDLLLNDLPSGTILNNTAVKNIKWDMDEEEDHAVQVICENDHIFDADHVIVTVSLGVLKQHARTMFEPALPKSKLDAIDKLGFGTVDKIFLCFNERFWPEDCAGIQLTWDEGPEDKSVYSSHEQGDTWKETWFKKISGFDAVARHPKVLCGWITGREALHMETLPDSEVGDTCVRLLRSFTGWHVPDVSKVLITKWGHDSNVYGSYTFIPKGVNGTSKQKALATPLPPQAKASDITPLQVLFAGEATHENFYTTTHGAYMSGIREAQRLIKHYSH
;
A
#
# COMPACT_ATOMS: atom_id res chain seq x y z
N MET A 1 21.85 32.44 4.88
CA MET A 1 20.52 32.53 5.54
C MET A 1 19.55 31.48 4.99
N SER A 2 19.05 31.54 3.75
CA SER A 2 18.06 30.53 3.27
C SER A 2 18.59 29.10 3.10
N LYS A 3 19.85 28.93 2.71
CA LYS A 3 20.46 27.60 2.43
C LYS A 3 21.01 26.89 3.66
N ASP A 4 21.09 27.61 4.79
CA ASP A 4 21.63 27.12 6.05
C ASP A 4 20.54 26.57 6.97
N ALA A 5 19.26 26.68 6.58
CA ALA A 5 18.13 26.17 7.36
C ALA A 5 18.30 24.67 7.67
N LYS A 6 18.12 24.32 8.94
CA LYS A 6 18.15 22.94 9.43
C LYS A 6 16.80 22.28 9.18
N ILE A 7 16.79 21.25 8.35
CA ILE A 7 15.59 20.52 7.97
C ILE A 7 15.73 19.06 8.37
N VAL A 8 14.82 18.59 9.20
CA VAL A 8 14.71 17.17 9.57
C VAL A 8 13.58 16.51 8.80
N VAL A 9 13.83 15.36 8.20
CA VAL A 9 12.83 14.53 7.53
C VAL A 9 12.68 13.25 8.34
N ILE A 10 11.45 12.91 8.74
CA ILE A 10 11.19 11.70 9.54
C ILE A 10 10.70 10.59 8.62
N GLY A 11 11.52 9.56 8.47
CA GLY A 11 11.31 8.40 7.59
C GLY A 11 12.10 8.48 6.27
N ALA A 12 12.82 7.42 5.95
CA ALA A 12 13.53 7.23 4.68
C ALA A 12 12.74 6.34 3.69
N GLY A 13 11.42 6.50 3.66
CA GLY A 13 10.57 6.01 2.58
C GLY A 13 10.67 6.90 1.33
N PHE A 14 9.95 6.55 0.26
CA PHE A 14 9.99 7.31 -1.00
C PHE A 14 9.62 8.79 -0.85
N ALA A 15 8.67 9.13 0.04
CA ALA A 15 8.31 10.52 0.32
C ALA A 15 9.48 11.28 0.97
N GLY A 16 10.08 10.73 2.02
CA GLY A 16 11.19 11.38 2.73
C GLY A 16 12.45 11.51 1.88
N LEU A 17 12.80 10.46 1.13
CA LEU A 17 13.93 10.47 0.19
C LEU A 17 13.73 11.52 -0.92
N ALA A 18 12.53 11.58 -1.51
CA ALA A 18 12.22 12.56 -2.54
C ALA A 18 12.26 14.01 -2.00
N ALA A 19 11.76 14.21 -0.78
CA ALA A 19 11.80 15.51 -0.12
C ALA A 19 13.26 15.98 0.10
N ALA A 20 14.08 15.13 0.72
CA ALA A 20 15.48 15.45 1.00
C ALA A 20 16.29 15.71 -0.27
N ALA A 21 16.18 14.82 -1.28
CA ALA A 21 16.88 14.98 -2.56
C ALA A 21 16.48 16.30 -3.26
N THR A 22 15.20 16.66 -3.21
CA THR A 22 14.70 17.91 -3.80
C THR A 22 15.27 19.14 -3.09
N LEU A 23 15.30 19.15 -1.76
CA LEU A 23 15.87 20.24 -0.95
C LEU A 23 17.39 20.38 -1.19
N ILE A 24 18.13 19.28 -1.14
CA ILE A 24 19.58 19.27 -1.36
C ILE A 24 19.91 19.79 -2.77
N LYS A 25 19.16 19.35 -3.79
CA LYS A 25 19.31 19.84 -5.16
C LYS A 25 19.02 21.33 -5.30
N ALA A 26 18.12 21.88 -4.49
CA ALA A 26 17.86 23.33 -4.42
C ALA A 26 18.95 24.11 -3.64
N GLY A 27 19.90 23.40 -3.04
CA GLY A 27 21.07 23.98 -2.36
C GLY A 27 20.96 24.10 -0.85
N PHE A 28 19.94 23.50 -0.22
CA PHE A 28 19.88 23.39 1.24
C PHE A 28 20.99 22.45 1.72
N GLN A 29 21.78 22.91 2.69
CA GLN A 29 22.99 22.20 3.14
C GLN A 29 22.75 21.33 4.39
N ASN A 30 21.77 21.69 5.23
CA ASN A 30 21.53 21.08 6.53
C ASN A 30 20.27 20.21 6.53
N VAL A 31 20.22 19.21 5.65
CA VAL A 31 19.11 18.25 5.57
C VAL A 31 19.51 16.92 6.22
N LYS A 32 18.71 16.40 7.14
CA LYS A 32 18.87 15.08 7.76
C LYS A 32 17.61 14.26 7.64
N ILE A 33 17.74 12.95 7.39
CA ILE A 33 16.65 11.98 7.44
C ILE A 33 16.84 11.09 8.67
N LEU A 34 15.83 10.96 9.51
CA LEU A 34 15.80 10.06 10.66
C LEU A 34 14.94 8.84 10.30
N GLU A 35 15.54 7.67 10.18
CA GLU A 35 14.88 6.42 9.83
C GLU A 35 14.90 5.46 11.01
N ALA A 36 13.72 5.02 11.44
CA ALA A 36 13.57 4.16 12.60
C ALA A 36 14.21 2.77 12.37
N LYS A 37 14.17 2.26 11.14
CA LYS A 37 14.70 0.94 10.79
C LYS A 37 16.18 1.00 10.43
N GLU A 38 16.82 -0.16 10.44
CA GLU A 38 18.19 -0.34 9.93
C GLU A 38 18.31 -0.15 8.41
N ARG A 39 17.17 -0.15 7.69
CA ARG A 39 17.10 -0.04 6.23
C ARG A 39 16.23 1.15 5.80
N VAL A 40 16.51 1.64 4.60
CA VAL A 40 15.66 2.63 3.92
C VAL A 40 14.53 1.95 3.14
N GLY A 41 13.69 2.75 2.47
CA GLY A 41 12.62 2.29 1.57
C GLY A 41 11.24 2.17 2.24
N GLY A 42 11.19 2.07 3.58
CA GLY A 42 9.94 1.94 4.32
C GLY A 42 9.12 0.74 3.86
N ARG A 43 7.92 0.98 3.33
CA ARG A 43 7.02 -0.03 2.75
C ARG A 43 7.47 -0.59 1.40
N VAL A 44 8.55 -0.07 0.82
CA VAL A 44 9.27 -0.73 -0.27
C VAL A 44 10.36 -1.60 0.34
N CYS A 45 10.28 -2.92 0.12
CA CYS A 45 11.14 -3.89 0.78
C CYS A 45 11.48 -5.05 -0.17
N THR A 46 12.63 -4.93 -0.84
CA THR A 46 13.18 -5.93 -1.74
C THR A 46 14.13 -6.86 -0.99
N THR A 47 13.95 -8.18 -1.08
CA THR A 47 14.80 -9.20 -0.43
C THR A 47 15.14 -10.35 -1.37
N LYS A 48 15.99 -11.29 -0.94
CA LYS A 48 16.40 -12.49 -1.69
C LYS A 48 16.33 -13.74 -0.81
N PRO A 49 15.12 -14.15 -0.38
CA PRO A 49 14.96 -15.12 0.71
C PRO A 49 15.15 -16.58 0.27
N PHE A 50 14.95 -16.88 -1.02
CA PHE A 50 14.96 -18.24 -1.55
C PHE A 50 16.13 -18.51 -2.49
N THR A 51 16.43 -17.57 -3.37
CA THR A 51 17.47 -17.67 -4.42
C THR A 51 18.17 -16.32 -4.59
N GLN A 52 19.02 -16.18 -5.62
CA GLN A 52 19.64 -14.91 -5.98
C GLN A 52 18.66 -13.89 -6.60
N ASN A 53 17.46 -14.34 -6.98
CA ASN A 53 16.39 -13.50 -7.50
C ASN A 53 15.64 -12.79 -6.37
N ILE A 54 15.20 -11.58 -6.66
CA ILE A 54 14.50 -10.76 -5.67
C ILE A 54 13.07 -11.23 -5.41
N ILE A 55 12.57 -10.90 -4.24
CA ILE A 55 11.17 -10.92 -3.83
C ILE A 55 10.85 -9.54 -3.26
N GLU A 56 9.72 -8.98 -3.68
CA GLU A 56 9.20 -7.72 -3.15
C GLU A 56 8.15 -8.03 -2.07
N LEU A 57 8.47 -7.69 -0.82
CA LEU A 57 7.58 -7.88 0.33
C LEU A 57 6.52 -6.78 0.44
N GLY A 58 6.77 -5.63 -0.17
CA GLY A 58 5.87 -4.47 -0.16
C GLY A 58 5.38 -4.14 -1.56
N ALA A 59 5.66 -2.91 -2.03
CA ALA A 59 5.29 -2.49 -3.37
C ALA A 59 5.94 -3.35 -4.48
N ASN A 60 5.14 -3.82 -5.43
CA ASN A 60 5.59 -4.65 -6.56
C ASN A 60 5.46 -3.98 -7.93
N TRP A 61 4.51 -3.04 -8.09
CA TRP A 61 4.13 -2.51 -9.39
C TRP A 61 4.40 -1.02 -9.53
N ILE A 62 4.62 -0.57 -10.76
CA ILE A 62 4.55 0.83 -11.16
C ILE A 62 3.23 0.99 -11.93
N HIS A 63 2.30 1.74 -11.35
CA HIS A 63 0.96 1.93 -11.92
C HIS A 63 0.98 3.02 -13.00
N GLY A 64 0.68 2.65 -14.24
CA GLY A 64 0.63 3.57 -15.37
C GLY A 64 1.99 4.07 -15.86
N GLN A 65 2.05 4.39 -17.14
CA GLN A 65 3.28 4.83 -17.83
C GLN A 65 3.27 6.33 -18.11
N LYS A 66 2.09 6.90 -18.39
CA LYS A 66 1.94 8.34 -18.63
C LYS A 66 1.69 9.05 -17.31
N GLY A 67 2.31 10.20 -17.11
CA GLY A 67 2.17 10.97 -15.88
C GLY A 67 2.93 10.41 -14.67
N ASN A 68 3.33 9.13 -14.67
CA ASN A 68 4.05 8.53 -13.56
C ASN A 68 5.54 8.91 -13.55
N ASP A 69 5.97 9.69 -12.55
CA ASP A 69 7.36 10.15 -12.44
C ASP A 69 8.35 9.03 -12.07
N LEU A 70 7.91 8.01 -11.34
CA LEU A 70 8.74 6.83 -11.06
C LEU A 70 8.96 5.99 -12.33
N TYR A 71 7.94 5.86 -13.19
CA TYR A 71 8.10 5.23 -14.49
C TYR A 71 9.10 5.99 -15.36
N LYS A 72 8.97 7.33 -15.45
CA LYS A 72 9.92 8.17 -16.21
C LYS A 72 11.34 8.02 -15.69
N LEU A 73 11.53 7.98 -14.37
CA LEU A 73 12.82 7.77 -13.73
C LEU A 73 13.39 6.39 -14.08
N ALA A 74 12.59 5.33 -13.94
CA ALA A 74 12.99 3.97 -14.28
C ALA A 74 13.37 3.84 -15.76
N LYS A 75 12.57 4.41 -16.66
CA LYS A 75 12.84 4.43 -18.11
C LYS A 75 14.14 5.18 -18.43
N LYS A 76 14.32 6.38 -17.88
CA LYS A 76 15.52 7.20 -18.11
C LYS A 76 16.82 6.47 -17.72
N HIS A 77 16.76 5.62 -16.71
CA HIS A 77 17.91 4.86 -16.20
C HIS A 77 17.94 3.41 -16.68
N ASN A 78 17.15 3.04 -17.70
CA ASN A 78 17.09 1.69 -18.27
C ASN A 78 16.83 0.59 -17.21
N LEU A 79 15.96 0.88 -16.24
CA LEU A 79 15.58 -0.06 -15.18
C LEU A 79 14.41 -0.96 -15.57
N LEU A 80 13.76 -0.66 -16.69
CA LEU A 80 12.60 -1.39 -17.17
C LEU A 80 13.01 -2.69 -17.87
N ALA A 81 12.27 -3.77 -17.64
CA ALA A 81 12.46 -5.04 -18.34
C ALA A 81 11.75 -5.01 -19.71
N GLU A 82 12.34 -4.36 -20.71
CA GLU A 82 11.74 -4.28 -22.06
C GLU A 82 11.62 -5.65 -22.77
N LYS A 83 12.36 -6.68 -22.32
CA LYS A 83 12.45 -8.01 -22.98
C LYS A 83 11.49 -9.08 -22.44
N ALA A 84 10.96 -8.94 -21.22
CA ALA A 84 10.00 -9.92 -20.68
C ALA A 84 8.60 -9.82 -21.34
N LEU A 85 8.37 -8.79 -22.14
CA LEU A 85 7.07 -8.42 -22.70
C LEU A 85 6.76 -9.05 -24.07
N ARG A 86 7.70 -9.75 -24.71
CA ARG A 86 7.52 -10.31 -26.06
C ARG A 86 7.62 -11.83 -26.16
N ASP A 87 8.21 -12.49 -25.18
CA ASP A 87 8.44 -13.94 -25.22
C ASP A 87 7.40 -14.78 -24.45
N SER A 88 6.41 -14.17 -23.79
CA SER A 88 5.24 -14.91 -23.27
C SER A 88 4.18 -15.11 -24.36
N SER A 89 4.62 -15.61 -25.52
CA SER A 89 3.72 -16.18 -26.54
C SER A 89 3.21 -17.57 -26.17
N GLU A 90 3.42 -18.00 -24.92
CA GLU A 90 2.69 -19.10 -24.29
C GLU A 90 1.60 -18.48 -23.42
N SER A 91 0.35 -18.81 -23.70
CA SER A 91 -0.86 -18.32 -23.03
C SER A 91 -0.89 -18.74 -21.56
N SER A 92 -0.16 -18.03 -20.71
CA SER A 92 -0.26 -18.22 -19.26
C SER A 92 -1.67 -17.85 -18.80
N GLN A 93 -2.30 -18.69 -18.00
CA GLN A 93 -3.70 -18.54 -17.57
C GLN A 93 -3.89 -18.82 -16.08
N ASP A 94 -4.90 -18.20 -15.49
CA ASP A 94 -5.35 -18.47 -14.13
C ASP A 94 -6.30 -19.67 -14.11
N TYR A 95 -6.06 -20.61 -13.18
CA TYR A 95 -6.90 -21.78 -13.01
C TYR A 95 -7.85 -21.58 -11.84
N PHE A 96 -9.15 -21.54 -12.12
CA PHE A 96 -10.17 -21.37 -11.10
C PHE A 96 -10.66 -22.72 -10.60
N PHE A 97 -10.51 -22.97 -9.30
CA PHE A 97 -10.94 -24.21 -8.65
C PHE A 97 -12.07 -23.96 -7.67
N LYS A 98 -12.95 -24.94 -7.54
CA LYS A 98 -13.77 -25.12 -6.33
C LYS A 98 -13.25 -26.29 -5.52
N GLU A 99 -13.61 -26.30 -4.24
CA GLU A 99 -13.22 -27.36 -3.32
C GLU A 99 -13.61 -28.76 -3.87
N GLY A 100 -12.72 -29.74 -3.65
CA GLY A 100 -12.89 -31.10 -4.16
C GLY A 100 -12.31 -31.34 -5.56
N GLY A 101 -11.33 -30.55 -5.99
CA GLY A 101 -10.55 -30.84 -7.20
C GLY A 101 -11.22 -30.47 -8.52
N LYS A 102 -12.21 -29.58 -8.53
CA LYS A 102 -13.00 -29.28 -9.74
C LYS A 102 -12.62 -27.93 -10.33
N HIS A 103 -12.05 -27.98 -11.53
CA HIS A 103 -11.80 -26.81 -12.36
C HIS A 103 -13.13 -26.18 -12.83
N LEU A 104 -13.23 -24.86 -12.77
CA LEU A 104 -14.34 -24.10 -13.32
C LEU A 104 -14.10 -23.81 -14.82
N PRO A 105 -15.15 -23.59 -15.62
CA PRO A 105 -14.99 -23.25 -17.03
C PRO A 105 -14.30 -21.90 -17.20
N ASP A 106 -13.24 -21.84 -18.01
CA ASP A 106 -12.45 -20.63 -18.25
C ASP A 106 -13.31 -19.49 -18.80
N GLU A 107 -14.19 -19.77 -19.77
CA GLU A 107 -15.12 -18.79 -20.35
C GLU A 107 -16.02 -18.14 -19.28
N LEU A 108 -16.42 -18.89 -18.27
CA LEU A 108 -17.22 -18.34 -17.17
C LEU A 108 -16.37 -17.46 -16.26
N ALA A 109 -15.15 -17.90 -15.92
CA ALA A 109 -14.21 -17.13 -15.11
C ALA A 109 -13.88 -15.80 -15.80
N ASP A 110 -13.43 -15.86 -17.06
CA ASP A 110 -13.13 -14.70 -17.90
C ASP A 110 -14.32 -13.75 -18.03
N GLY A 111 -15.53 -14.30 -18.21
CA GLY A 111 -16.75 -13.51 -18.32
C GLY A 111 -17.06 -12.75 -17.03
N VAL A 112 -16.90 -13.38 -15.87
CA VAL A 112 -17.16 -12.77 -14.56
C VAL A 112 -16.08 -11.76 -14.17
N THR A 113 -14.80 -12.09 -14.35
CA THR A 113 -13.68 -11.17 -14.08
C THR A 113 -13.77 -9.94 -14.97
N SER A 114 -13.99 -10.12 -16.28
CA SER A 114 -14.20 -9.01 -17.23
C SER A 114 -15.40 -8.14 -16.89
N LEU A 115 -16.48 -8.73 -16.35
CA LEU A 115 -17.63 -7.94 -15.88
C LEU A 115 -17.25 -7.16 -14.63
N PHE A 116 -16.58 -7.79 -13.67
CA PHE A 116 -16.14 -7.15 -12.44
C PHE A 116 -15.25 -5.93 -12.72
N GLU A 117 -14.22 -6.08 -13.55
CA GLU A 117 -13.33 -4.98 -13.98
C GLU A 117 -14.11 -3.82 -14.62
N LYS A 118 -15.15 -4.12 -15.42
CA LYS A 118 -16.01 -3.09 -16.02
C LYS A 118 -16.86 -2.37 -14.97
N LEU A 119 -17.29 -3.07 -13.91
CA LEU A 119 -18.06 -2.47 -12.83
C LEU A 119 -17.18 -1.61 -11.93
N THR A 120 -16.01 -2.09 -11.53
CA THR A 120 -15.05 -1.30 -10.74
C THR A 120 -14.58 -0.07 -11.54
N SER A 121 -14.22 -0.24 -12.82
CA SER A 121 -13.90 0.88 -13.72
C SER A 121 -15.00 1.94 -13.80
N LYS A 122 -16.28 1.55 -13.72
CA LYS A 122 -17.41 2.50 -13.68
C LYS A 122 -17.58 3.19 -12.33
N ALA A 123 -17.15 2.55 -11.24
CA ALA A 123 -17.06 3.22 -9.94
C ALA A 123 -15.93 4.26 -9.91
N PHE A 124 -14.82 4.01 -10.62
CA PHE A 124 -13.73 4.96 -10.83
C PHE A 124 -14.10 6.11 -11.78
N ASP A 125 -15.03 5.90 -12.72
CA ASP A 125 -15.45 6.98 -13.62
C ASP A 125 -16.27 8.04 -12.86
N THR A 126 -16.01 9.31 -13.18
CA THR A 126 -16.61 10.52 -12.58
C THR A 126 -18.15 10.59 -12.65
N VAL A 127 -18.80 9.61 -13.27
CA VAL A 127 -20.24 9.54 -13.53
C VAL A 127 -20.89 8.34 -12.85
N LEU A 128 -20.54 8.07 -11.58
CA LEU A 128 -21.33 7.14 -10.78
C LEU A 128 -22.76 7.71 -10.61
N ALA A 129 -23.76 6.91 -11.04
CA ALA A 129 -25.16 7.32 -11.00
C ALA A 129 -25.56 7.71 -9.57
N ARG A 130 -26.37 8.78 -9.44
CA ARG A 130 -26.74 9.35 -8.12
C ARG A 130 -27.26 8.30 -7.12
N ARG A 131 -27.97 7.27 -7.62
CA ARG A 131 -28.50 6.16 -6.79
C ARG A 131 -27.43 5.32 -6.08
N TYR A 132 -26.17 5.37 -6.52
CA TYR A 132 -25.08 4.55 -5.99
C TYR A 132 -24.06 5.34 -5.15
N ARG A 133 -24.13 6.67 -5.11
CA ARG A 133 -23.07 7.49 -4.48
C ARG A 133 -22.95 7.31 -2.97
N ASP A 134 -24.06 6.96 -2.31
CA ASP A 134 -24.13 6.73 -0.87
C ASP A 134 -23.91 5.25 -0.49
N LEU A 135 -23.67 4.39 -1.49
CA LEU A 135 -23.39 2.98 -1.27
C LEU A 135 -21.92 2.74 -0.92
N THR A 136 -21.68 1.58 -0.32
CA THR A 136 -20.33 1.01 -0.27
C THR A 136 -19.96 0.46 -1.64
N LEU A 137 -18.67 0.24 -1.90
CA LEU A 137 -18.23 -0.42 -3.13
C LEU A 137 -18.85 -1.82 -3.23
N GLY A 138 -18.87 -2.59 -2.15
CA GLY A 138 -19.52 -3.90 -2.08
C GLY A 138 -21.02 -3.84 -2.41
N ASP A 139 -21.77 -2.90 -1.81
CA ASP A 139 -23.20 -2.73 -2.09
C ASP A 139 -23.48 -2.40 -3.56
N TYR A 140 -22.66 -1.53 -4.17
CA TYR A 140 -22.76 -1.18 -5.58
C TYR A 140 -22.51 -2.40 -6.49
N LEU A 141 -21.46 -3.17 -6.19
CA LEU A 141 -21.07 -4.36 -6.93
C LEU A 141 -22.15 -5.45 -6.85
N ASP A 142 -22.70 -5.71 -5.67
CA ASP A 142 -23.77 -6.71 -5.49
C ASP A 142 -25.02 -6.35 -6.32
N VAL A 143 -25.47 -5.08 -6.24
CA VAL A 143 -26.64 -4.61 -7.01
C VAL A 143 -26.38 -4.71 -8.51
N SER A 144 -25.20 -4.30 -8.97
CA SER A 144 -24.87 -4.28 -10.40
C SER A 144 -24.69 -5.69 -10.98
N PHE A 145 -24.11 -6.60 -10.20
CA PHE A 145 -23.93 -7.99 -10.62
C PHE A 145 -25.24 -8.75 -10.70
N ALA A 146 -26.17 -8.52 -9.77
CA ALA A 146 -27.50 -9.14 -9.76
C ALA A 146 -28.34 -8.82 -11.01
N GLU A 147 -28.08 -7.68 -11.67
CA GLU A 147 -28.73 -7.30 -12.95
C GLU A 147 -28.16 -8.09 -14.16
N SER A 148 -27.04 -8.81 -14.01
CA SER A 148 -26.36 -9.52 -15.10
C SER A 148 -26.89 -10.94 -15.35
N ALA A 149 -26.66 -11.46 -16.56
CA ALA A 149 -26.94 -12.87 -16.86
C ALA A 149 -26.00 -13.83 -16.13
N LEU A 150 -24.77 -13.39 -15.81
CA LEU A 150 -23.76 -14.19 -15.12
C LEU A 150 -24.13 -14.48 -13.66
N ALA A 151 -24.89 -13.60 -13.00
CA ALA A 151 -25.45 -13.89 -11.67
C ALA A 151 -26.44 -15.06 -11.66
N LYS A 152 -27.03 -15.40 -12.81
CA LYS A 152 -27.94 -16.56 -12.96
C LYS A 152 -27.19 -17.81 -13.43
N ALA A 153 -25.95 -17.67 -13.89
CA ALA A 153 -25.14 -18.80 -14.30
C ALA A 153 -24.72 -19.61 -13.07
N LYS A 154 -24.69 -20.94 -13.23
CA LYS A 154 -24.11 -21.82 -12.21
C LYS A 154 -22.67 -21.40 -11.98
N ASP A 155 -22.28 -21.27 -10.71
CA ASP A 155 -20.94 -20.88 -10.29
C ASP A 155 -20.55 -19.41 -10.64
N GLY A 156 -21.46 -18.58 -11.16
CA GLY A 156 -21.19 -17.17 -11.43
C GLY A 156 -20.94 -16.35 -10.16
N SER A 157 -21.82 -16.48 -9.16
CA SER A 157 -21.70 -15.71 -7.90
C SER A 157 -20.44 -16.05 -7.11
N ARG A 158 -19.99 -17.30 -7.08
CA ARG A 158 -18.74 -17.67 -6.37
C ARG A 158 -17.48 -17.05 -6.98
N ILE A 159 -17.45 -16.88 -8.31
CA ILE A 159 -16.32 -16.23 -8.99
C ILE A 159 -16.40 -14.74 -8.71
N PHE A 160 -17.61 -14.16 -8.69
CA PHE A 160 -17.80 -12.76 -8.33
C PHE A 160 -17.38 -12.46 -6.88
N GLU A 161 -17.69 -13.35 -5.94
CA GLU A 161 -17.17 -13.31 -4.56
C GLU A 161 -15.65 -13.39 -4.51
N TRP A 162 -15.04 -14.27 -5.33
CA TRP A 162 -13.57 -14.31 -5.48
C TRP A 162 -13.03 -12.96 -5.99
N CYS A 163 -13.69 -12.31 -6.97
CA CYS A 163 -13.27 -11.00 -7.48
C CYS A 163 -13.33 -9.93 -6.38
N LYS A 164 -14.42 -9.86 -5.60
CA LYS A 164 -14.53 -8.92 -4.47
C LYS A 164 -13.39 -9.09 -3.46
N ARG A 165 -13.01 -10.34 -3.21
CA ARG A 165 -11.91 -10.64 -2.28
C ARG A 165 -10.56 -10.27 -2.86
N ASN A 166 -10.36 -10.48 -4.16
CA ASN A 166 -9.15 -10.02 -4.84
C ASN A 166 -9.03 -8.50 -4.76
N GLU A 167 -10.11 -7.77 -5.04
CA GLU A 167 -10.18 -6.30 -4.95
C GLU A 167 -9.89 -5.77 -3.53
N CYS A 168 -10.23 -6.52 -2.48
CA CYS A 168 -9.83 -6.14 -1.11
C CYS A 168 -8.31 -6.00 -0.95
N THR A 169 -7.52 -6.68 -1.80
CA THR A 169 -6.05 -6.56 -1.86
C THR A 169 -5.66 -5.21 -2.40
N ASP A 170 -6.29 -4.75 -3.48
CA ASP A 170 -6.00 -3.44 -4.06
C ASP A 170 -6.40 -2.31 -3.09
N GLU A 171 -7.51 -2.48 -2.37
CA GLU A 171 -8.04 -1.50 -1.41
C GLU A 171 -7.46 -1.61 0.02
N ALA A 172 -6.69 -2.66 0.34
CA ALA A 172 -6.23 -3.00 1.68
C ALA A 172 -7.31 -3.17 2.78
N VAL A 173 -8.54 -3.49 2.42
CA VAL A 173 -9.65 -3.56 3.38
C VAL A 173 -9.97 -4.97 3.88
N SER A 174 -10.69 -5.03 5.01
CA SER A 174 -11.29 -6.28 5.48
C SER A 174 -12.49 -6.69 4.63
N SER A 175 -13.22 -5.72 4.07
CA SER A 175 -14.25 -5.98 3.07
C SER A 175 -14.58 -4.72 2.26
N LEU A 176 -15.03 -4.91 1.01
CA LEU A 176 -15.50 -3.80 0.15
C LEU A 176 -16.76 -3.10 0.69
N TYR A 177 -17.43 -3.65 1.71
CA TYR A 177 -18.51 -2.97 2.43
C TYR A 177 -17.99 -1.87 3.38
N GLU A 178 -16.68 -1.74 3.56
CA GLU A 178 -16.06 -0.64 4.31
C GLU A 178 -15.73 0.56 3.43
N VAL A 179 -15.60 0.34 2.11
CA VAL A 179 -15.09 1.32 1.14
C VAL A 179 -16.23 2.15 0.57
N SER A 180 -16.00 3.45 0.37
CA SER A 180 -16.98 4.32 -0.28
C SER A 180 -16.94 4.21 -1.80
N ALA A 181 -18.04 3.80 -2.44
CA ALA A 181 -18.11 3.67 -3.89
C ALA A 181 -17.86 5.00 -4.65
N SER A 182 -18.18 6.15 -4.03
CA SER A 182 -18.02 7.47 -4.64
C SER A 182 -16.69 8.14 -4.34
N GLN A 183 -15.86 7.59 -3.45
CA GLN A 183 -14.52 8.13 -3.20
C GLN A 183 -13.49 7.52 -4.14
N GLU A 184 -13.78 6.35 -4.71
CA GLU A 184 -13.01 5.78 -5.82
C GLU A 184 -12.93 6.73 -7.02
N SER A 185 -13.97 7.52 -7.29
CA SER A 185 -13.95 8.48 -8.41
C SER A 185 -12.99 9.67 -8.23
N GLU A 186 -12.42 9.86 -7.03
CA GLU A 186 -11.41 10.89 -6.77
C GLU A 186 -9.97 10.36 -6.97
N TYR A 187 -9.81 9.03 -7.05
CA TYR A 187 -8.55 8.40 -7.42
C TYR A 187 -8.30 8.57 -8.92
N ILE A 188 -7.06 8.91 -9.31
CA ILE A 188 -6.70 9.08 -10.72
C ILE A 188 -5.87 7.87 -11.15
N THR A 189 -6.46 7.03 -12.00
CA THR A 189 -5.72 5.96 -12.67
C THR A 189 -4.80 6.55 -13.73
N LEU A 190 -3.50 6.25 -13.64
CA LEU A 190 -2.53 6.70 -14.63
C LEU A 190 -2.57 5.80 -15.87
N ASP A 191 -2.70 6.41 -17.05
CA ASP A 191 -2.74 5.71 -18.33
C ASP A 191 -1.48 4.85 -18.59
N GLY A 192 -1.70 3.68 -19.19
CA GLY A 192 -0.66 2.76 -19.63
C GLY A 192 -0.83 1.38 -19.01
N GLU A 193 -0.04 0.40 -19.48
CA GLU A 193 -0.14 -0.97 -18.96
C GLU A 193 0.36 -1.07 -17.51
N PHE A 194 -0.35 -1.83 -16.68
CA PHE A 194 0.01 -2.21 -15.31
C PHE A 194 1.05 -3.33 -15.32
N LEU A 195 2.25 -3.03 -15.78
CA LEU A 195 3.29 -4.05 -15.88
C LEU A 195 4.15 -4.07 -14.62
N ASN A 196 4.53 -5.28 -14.18
CA ASN A 196 5.72 -5.47 -13.37
C ASN A 196 6.95 -5.17 -14.24
N SER A 197 7.15 -3.88 -14.46
CA SER A 197 8.09 -3.34 -15.43
C SER A 197 9.49 -3.26 -14.84
N LEU A 198 9.67 -3.48 -13.53
CA LEU A 198 10.95 -3.43 -12.87
C LEU A 198 11.70 -4.74 -13.05
N GLY A 199 12.88 -4.65 -13.67
CA GLY A 199 13.69 -5.82 -14.04
C GLY A 199 14.24 -6.62 -12.85
N PRO A 200 15.38 -7.33 -13.00
CA PRO A 200 15.90 -8.24 -11.97
C PRO A 200 16.27 -7.58 -10.64
N ARG A 201 16.33 -6.25 -10.60
CA ARG A 201 16.62 -5.45 -9.40
C ARG A 201 15.37 -4.88 -8.70
N GLY A 202 14.18 -5.00 -9.31
CA GLY A 202 12.93 -4.55 -8.71
C GLY A 202 12.94 -3.08 -8.29
N TYR A 203 12.21 -2.78 -7.22
CA TYR A 203 12.10 -1.45 -6.63
C TYR A 203 13.40 -0.98 -5.97
N GLN A 204 14.26 -1.91 -5.52
CA GLN A 204 15.59 -1.56 -5.01
C GLN A 204 16.36 -0.70 -6.03
N ALA A 205 16.20 -0.96 -7.34
CA ALA A 205 16.87 -0.16 -8.36
C ALA A 205 16.44 1.32 -8.36
N ILE A 206 15.17 1.61 -8.09
CA ILE A 206 14.70 3.00 -7.97
C ILE A 206 15.19 3.60 -6.66
N LEU A 207 15.14 2.82 -5.57
CA LEU A 207 15.63 3.24 -4.27
C LEU A 207 17.11 3.65 -4.34
N ASP A 208 17.95 2.85 -5.01
CA ASP A 208 19.36 3.15 -5.24
C ASP A 208 19.56 4.49 -5.97
N LEU A 209 18.70 4.82 -6.95
CA LEU A 209 18.77 6.11 -7.63
C LEU A 209 18.49 7.28 -6.68
N LEU A 210 17.46 7.16 -5.84
CA LEU A 210 17.12 8.20 -4.87
C LEU A 210 18.22 8.39 -3.82
N LEU A 211 18.89 7.31 -3.42
CA LEU A 211 20.01 7.36 -2.47
C LEU A 211 21.25 8.02 -3.07
N ASN A 212 21.53 7.81 -4.36
CA ASN A 212 22.69 8.40 -5.04
C ASN A 212 22.62 9.94 -5.11
N ASP A 213 21.42 10.52 -5.01
CA ASP A 213 21.21 11.97 -4.99
C ASP A 213 21.49 12.59 -3.60
N LEU A 214 21.79 11.78 -2.57
CA LEU A 214 21.98 12.23 -1.20
C LEU A 214 23.46 12.17 -0.77
N PRO A 215 24.01 13.25 -0.17
CA PRO A 215 25.34 13.23 0.42
C PRO A 215 25.45 12.18 1.54
N SER A 216 26.66 11.65 1.73
CA SER A 216 26.94 10.72 2.83
C SER A 216 26.61 11.34 4.20
N GLY A 217 26.02 10.55 5.10
CA GLY A 217 25.59 11.00 6.42
C GLY A 217 24.30 11.83 6.44
N THR A 218 23.59 11.94 5.30
CA THR A 218 22.24 12.55 5.26
C THR A 218 21.22 11.68 6.01
N ILE A 219 21.32 10.36 5.87
CA ILE A 219 20.39 9.40 6.49
C ILE A 219 21.00 8.84 7.77
N LEU A 220 20.21 8.87 8.85
CA LEU A 220 20.52 8.26 10.14
C LEU A 220 19.52 7.13 10.38
N ASN A 221 19.95 5.89 10.13
CA ASN A 221 19.19 4.68 10.43
C ASN A 221 19.15 4.40 11.94
N ASN A 222 18.27 3.49 12.36
CA ASN A 222 18.06 3.14 13.77
C ASN A 222 17.80 4.37 14.67
N THR A 223 17.13 5.38 14.12
CA THR A 223 16.85 6.66 14.76
C THR A 223 15.34 6.88 14.77
N ALA A 224 14.65 6.16 15.64
CA ALA A 224 13.20 6.26 15.80
C ALA A 224 12.85 7.57 16.51
N VAL A 225 11.92 8.34 15.93
CA VAL A 225 11.43 9.60 16.51
C VAL A 225 10.27 9.31 17.45
N LYS A 226 10.36 9.85 18.67
CA LYS A 226 9.39 9.70 19.74
C LYS A 226 8.47 10.91 19.88
N ASN A 227 9.04 12.12 19.78
CA ASN A 227 8.30 13.35 20.01
C ASN A 227 8.85 14.51 19.13
N ILE A 228 7.97 15.42 18.75
CA ILE A 228 8.24 16.61 17.96
C ILE A 228 7.67 17.78 18.74
N LYS A 229 8.56 18.61 19.29
CA LYS A 229 8.20 19.89 19.87
C LYS A 229 8.20 20.93 18.77
N TRP A 230 7.12 21.69 18.64
CA TRP A 230 6.93 22.74 17.66
C TRP A 230 6.20 23.92 18.30
N ASP A 231 6.03 25.03 17.60
CA ASP A 231 5.49 26.27 18.18
C ASP A 231 6.27 26.72 19.43
N MET A 232 7.59 26.54 19.37
CA MET A 232 8.50 26.87 20.48
C MET A 232 8.71 28.39 20.56
N ASP A 233 8.97 28.90 21.77
CA ASP A 233 9.10 30.33 22.04
C ASP A 233 10.24 30.97 21.22
N GLU A 234 10.07 32.26 20.87
CA GLU A 234 11.03 33.03 20.04
C GLU A 234 12.43 33.19 20.68
N GLU A 235 12.59 32.85 21.97
CA GLU A 235 13.90 32.83 22.64
C GLU A 235 14.78 31.64 22.20
N GLU A 236 14.21 30.63 21.54
CA GLU A 236 14.96 29.49 21.02
C GLU A 236 15.52 29.74 19.60
N ASP A 237 16.75 29.26 19.35
CA ASP A 237 17.44 29.42 18.06
C ASP A 237 16.73 28.71 16.88
N HIS A 238 15.83 27.75 17.18
CA HIS A 238 15.13 26.91 16.22
C HIS A 238 13.67 26.69 16.63
N ALA A 239 12.77 26.70 15.65
CA ALA A 239 11.33 26.62 15.89
C ALA A 239 10.79 25.21 16.20
N VAL A 240 11.61 24.17 16.00
CA VAL A 240 11.23 22.76 16.15
C VAL A 240 12.36 21.97 16.81
N GLN A 241 12.01 21.06 17.71
CA GLN A 241 12.93 20.10 18.30
C GLN A 241 12.39 18.68 18.12
N VAL A 242 13.20 17.79 17.54
CA VAL A 242 12.85 16.38 17.29
C VAL A 242 13.59 15.49 18.28
N ILE A 243 12.84 14.73 19.07
CA ILE A 243 13.35 13.88 20.15
C ILE A 243 13.19 12.43 19.74
N CYS A 244 14.29 11.68 19.75
CA CYS A 244 14.34 10.27 19.40
C CYS A 244 14.08 9.37 20.60
N GLU A 245 13.77 8.08 20.37
CA GLU A 245 13.56 7.09 21.43
C GLU A 245 14.81 6.84 22.28
N ASN A 246 16.00 7.09 21.74
CA ASN A 246 17.28 7.02 22.45
C ASN A 246 17.67 8.35 23.12
N ASP A 247 16.72 9.26 23.28
CA ASP A 247 16.88 10.60 23.86
C ASP A 247 17.83 11.54 23.09
N HIS A 248 18.26 11.16 21.88
CA HIS A 248 18.98 12.09 20.99
C HIS A 248 18.03 13.16 20.45
N ILE A 249 18.51 14.40 20.45
CA ILE A 249 17.73 15.59 20.12
C ILE A 249 18.29 16.24 18.86
N PHE A 250 17.41 16.65 17.96
CA PHE A 250 17.74 17.42 16.76
C PHE A 250 16.93 18.71 16.73
N ASP A 251 17.62 19.85 16.87
CA ASP A 251 17.02 21.16 16.66
C ASP A 251 16.93 21.46 15.15
N ALA A 252 15.78 21.98 14.73
CA ALA A 252 15.45 22.19 13.33
C ALA A 252 14.59 23.44 13.13
N ASP A 253 14.76 24.09 11.98
CA ASP A 253 13.85 25.16 11.54
C ASP A 253 12.56 24.56 10.98
N HIS A 254 12.66 23.40 10.32
CA HIS A 254 11.54 22.69 9.70
C HIS A 254 11.65 21.19 9.91
N VAL A 255 10.51 20.53 10.10
CA VAL A 255 10.39 19.07 10.04
C VAL A 255 9.40 18.64 8.95
N ILE A 256 9.78 17.65 8.14
CA ILE A 256 8.88 16.97 7.19
C ILE A 256 8.57 15.58 7.74
N VAL A 257 7.34 15.38 8.19
CA VAL A 257 6.84 14.13 8.74
C VAL A 257 6.38 13.22 7.60
N THR A 258 7.00 12.05 7.46
CA THR A 258 6.66 11.05 6.42
C THR A 258 6.33 9.67 6.98
N VAL A 259 6.06 9.59 8.28
CA VAL A 259 5.58 8.36 8.93
C VAL A 259 4.27 7.88 8.31
N SER A 260 3.97 6.58 8.40
CA SER A 260 2.71 6.04 7.88
C SER A 260 1.50 6.62 8.62
N LEU A 261 0.33 6.58 7.98
CA LEU A 261 -0.92 6.91 8.66
C LEU A 261 -1.17 5.97 9.85
N GLY A 262 -0.75 4.70 9.78
CA GLY A 262 -0.79 3.76 10.91
C GLY A 262 -0.01 4.26 12.13
N VAL A 263 1.24 4.73 11.95
CA VAL A 263 2.03 5.35 13.03
C VAL A 263 1.34 6.59 13.59
N LEU A 264 0.77 7.45 12.73
CA LEU A 264 0.01 8.62 13.18
C LEU A 264 -1.23 8.23 13.99
N LYS A 265 -1.98 7.19 13.57
CA LYS A 265 -3.15 6.70 14.31
C LYS A 265 -2.79 6.25 15.72
N GLN A 266 -1.65 5.57 15.88
CA GLN A 266 -1.18 5.09 17.18
C GLN A 266 -0.62 6.21 18.05
N HIS A 267 0.18 7.11 17.47
CA HIS A 267 1.09 7.95 18.25
C HIS A 267 0.85 9.46 18.10
N ALA A 268 0.02 9.96 17.17
CA ALA A 268 -0.08 11.40 16.91
C ALA A 268 -0.53 12.25 18.13
N ARG A 269 -1.21 11.65 19.10
CA ARG A 269 -1.64 12.34 20.34
C ARG A 269 -0.49 12.57 21.33
N THR A 270 0.60 11.83 21.21
CA THR A 270 1.78 11.89 22.09
C THR A 270 3.06 12.29 21.35
N MET A 271 3.09 12.11 20.04
CA MET A 271 4.23 12.42 19.17
C MET A 271 4.40 13.92 18.93
N PHE A 272 3.37 14.75 19.14
CA PHE A 272 3.43 16.20 18.86
C PHE A 272 3.14 17.01 20.13
N GLU A 273 3.99 18.00 20.38
CA GLU A 273 3.87 18.96 21.47
C GLU A 273 4.08 20.38 20.91
N PRO A 274 3.08 21.28 20.95
CA PRO A 274 1.72 21.08 21.42
C PRO A 274 0.93 20.09 20.53
N ALA A 275 -0.25 19.70 21.00
CA ALA A 275 -1.09 18.75 20.29
C ALA A 275 -1.50 19.26 18.90
N LEU A 276 -1.63 18.34 17.93
CA LEU A 276 -2.08 18.66 16.58
C LEU A 276 -3.49 19.29 16.57
N PRO A 277 -3.79 20.20 15.62
CA PRO A 277 -5.13 20.76 15.47
C PRO A 277 -6.21 19.68 15.24
N LYS A 278 -7.42 19.95 15.75
CA LYS A 278 -8.56 19.02 15.66
C LYS A 278 -8.85 18.54 14.24
N SER A 279 -8.72 19.39 13.22
CA SER A 279 -8.94 19.01 11.82
C SER A 279 -7.97 17.93 11.34
N LYS A 280 -6.73 17.96 11.83
CA LYS A 280 -5.69 16.98 11.48
C LYS A 280 -5.89 15.68 12.26
N LEU A 281 -6.18 15.75 13.56
CA LEU A 281 -6.54 14.56 14.35
C LEU A 281 -7.78 13.86 13.79
N ASP A 282 -8.81 14.61 13.39
CA ASP A 282 -10.01 14.07 12.76
C ASP A 282 -9.71 13.39 11.41
N ALA A 283 -8.75 13.91 10.63
CA ALA A 283 -8.28 13.24 9.42
C ALA A 283 -7.52 11.94 9.72
N ILE A 284 -6.63 11.96 10.71
CA ILE A 284 -5.90 10.77 11.17
C ILE A 284 -6.87 9.68 11.64
N ASP A 285 -7.91 10.05 12.39
CA ASP A 285 -8.88 9.09 12.91
C ASP A 285 -9.78 8.53 11.79
N LYS A 286 -10.26 9.38 10.86
CA LYS A 286 -11.27 9.00 9.86
C LYS A 286 -10.74 8.36 8.58
N LEU A 287 -9.51 8.65 8.15
CA LEU A 287 -8.93 7.94 7.00
C LEU A 287 -8.70 6.47 7.38
N GLY A 288 -8.99 5.54 6.47
CA GLY A 288 -8.72 4.13 6.67
C GLY A 288 -7.22 3.85 6.55
N PHE A 289 -6.72 2.86 7.29
CA PHE A 289 -5.38 2.33 7.08
C PHE A 289 -5.44 0.81 7.18
N GLY A 290 -5.31 0.18 6.03
CA GLY A 290 -5.56 -1.23 5.82
C GLY A 290 -4.33 -2.10 6.03
N THR A 291 -4.51 -3.42 5.95
CA THR A 291 -3.41 -4.40 6.00
C THR A 291 -3.55 -5.38 4.85
N VAL A 292 -2.45 -5.61 4.15
CA VAL A 292 -2.28 -6.54 3.05
C VAL A 292 -0.94 -7.24 3.26
N ASP A 293 -0.99 -8.55 3.36
CA ASP A 293 0.17 -9.41 3.48
C ASP A 293 0.27 -10.43 2.35
N LYS A 294 1.49 -10.91 2.17
CA LYS A 294 1.86 -11.93 1.18
C LYS A 294 2.35 -13.18 1.87
N ILE A 295 1.99 -14.32 1.29
CA ILE A 295 2.38 -15.65 1.74
C ILE A 295 3.18 -16.30 0.61
N PHE A 296 4.50 -16.31 0.72
CA PHE A 296 5.36 -16.99 -0.23
C PHE A 296 5.61 -18.43 0.19
N LEU A 297 5.30 -19.37 -0.70
CA LEU A 297 5.48 -20.80 -0.51
C LEU A 297 6.54 -21.30 -1.48
N CYS A 298 7.73 -21.64 -0.96
CA CYS A 298 8.81 -22.21 -1.74
C CYS A 298 8.81 -23.74 -1.61
N PHE A 299 8.72 -24.43 -2.73
CA PHE A 299 8.73 -25.89 -2.82
C PHE A 299 10.07 -26.43 -3.32
N ASN A 300 10.32 -27.72 -3.09
CA ASN A 300 11.51 -28.41 -3.61
C ASN A 300 11.45 -28.62 -5.13
N GLU A 301 10.24 -28.72 -5.69
CA GLU A 301 9.97 -28.86 -7.12
C GLU A 301 8.67 -28.16 -7.50
N ARG A 302 8.54 -27.83 -8.79
CA ARG A 302 7.29 -27.32 -9.36
C ARG A 302 6.32 -28.47 -9.50
N PHE A 303 5.09 -28.31 -9.00
CA PHE A 303 4.02 -29.31 -9.13
C PHE A 303 2.85 -28.84 -10.00
N TRP A 304 2.79 -27.56 -10.35
CA TRP A 304 1.73 -26.97 -11.17
C TRP A 304 2.14 -26.89 -12.67
N PRO A 305 1.16 -26.87 -13.60
CA PRO A 305 1.40 -26.78 -15.04
C PRO A 305 2.26 -25.57 -15.46
N GLU A 306 2.95 -25.69 -16.60
CA GLU A 306 3.87 -24.65 -17.10
C GLU A 306 3.16 -23.33 -17.43
N ASP A 307 1.96 -23.44 -17.99
CA ASP A 307 1.04 -22.37 -18.38
C ASP A 307 0.18 -21.83 -17.23
N CYS A 308 0.26 -22.40 -16.04
CA CYS A 308 -0.47 -21.90 -14.87
C CYS A 308 0.20 -20.63 -14.31
N ALA A 309 -0.46 -19.49 -14.51
CA ALA A 309 -0.10 -18.19 -13.95
C ALA A 309 -0.50 -18.09 -12.47
N GLY A 310 -1.67 -18.63 -12.12
CA GLY A 310 -2.18 -18.64 -10.76
C GLY A 310 -3.22 -19.73 -10.51
N ILE A 311 -3.38 -20.07 -9.23
CA ILE A 311 -4.32 -21.08 -8.72
C ILE A 311 -5.35 -20.34 -7.87
N GLN A 312 -6.55 -20.14 -8.40
CA GLN A 312 -7.58 -19.29 -7.81
C GLN A 312 -8.64 -20.12 -7.06
N LEU A 313 -8.92 -19.77 -5.81
CA LEU A 313 -9.74 -20.57 -4.89
C LEU A 313 -11.16 -20.00 -4.72
N THR A 314 -12.16 -20.61 -5.35
CA THR A 314 -13.56 -20.15 -5.24
C THR A 314 -14.35 -20.93 -4.18
N TRP A 315 -14.89 -20.23 -3.19
CA TRP A 315 -15.67 -20.85 -2.11
C TRP A 315 -17.15 -20.89 -2.47
N ASP A 316 -17.88 -21.87 -1.94
CA ASP A 316 -19.34 -21.88 -2.00
C ASP A 316 -19.94 -20.70 -1.22
N GLU A 317 -19.42 -20.49 0.00
CA GLU A 317 -19.71 -19.34 0.86
C GLU A 317 -18.37 -18.68 1.24
N GLY A 318 -18.08 -17.55 0.57
CA GLY A 318 -16.86 -16.76 0.75
C GLY A 318 -16.99 -15.70 1.85
N PRO A 319 -15.87 -15.18 2.37
CA PRO A 319 -15.87 -14.15 3.42
C PRO A 319 -16.41 -12.79 2.96
N GLU A 320 -16.52 -12.57 1.64
CA GLU A 320 -17.06 -11.33 1.05
C GLU A 320 -18.57 -11.36 0.82
N ASP A 321 -19.25 -12.45 1.16
CA ASP A 321 -20.71 -12.45 1.18
C ASP A 321 -21.14 -11.54 2.33
N LYS A 322 -22.01 -10.56 2.03
CA LYS A 322 -22.44 -9.56 3.00
C LYS A 322 -22.97 -10.18 4.30
N SER A 323 -23.75 -11.26 4.18
CA SER A 323 -24.35 -11.92 5.35
C SER A 323 -23.28 -12.60 6.21
N VAL A 324 -22.28 -13.22 5.58
CA VAL A 324 -21.14 -13.83 6.25
C VAL A 324 -20.32 -12.73 6.94
N TYR A 325 -19.92 -11.69 6.21
CA TYR A 325 -19.13 -10.58 6.74
C TYR A 325 -19.80 -9.92 7.96
N SER A 326 -21.07 -9.53 7.82
CA SER A 326 -21.84 -8.87 8.89
C SER A 326 -22.07 -9.78 10.10
N SER A 327 -22.20 -11.10 9.91
CA SER A 327 -22.36 -12.04 11.03
C SER A 327 -21.09 -12.17 11.88
N HIS A 328 -19.92 -11.98 11.28
CA HIS A 328 -18.62 -12.09 11.94
C HIS A 328 -18.17 -10.81 12.65
N GLU A 329 -18.90 -9.70 12.54
CA GLU A 329 -18.60 -8.48 13.31
C GLU A 329 -18.84 -8.66 14.83
N GLN A 330 -19.58 -9.69 15.24
CA GLN A 330 -20.03 -9.89 16.62
C GLN A 330 -19.23 -10.96 17.40
N GLY A 331 -18.17 -11.54 16.84
CA GLY A 331 -17.36 -12.56 17.53
C GLY A 331 -16.08 -12.97 16.80
N ASP A 332 -15.33 -13.90 17.39
CA ASP A 332 -14.01 -14.33 16.91
C ASP A 332 -14.04 -15.58 16.02
N THR A 333 -15.23 -16.07 15.64
CA THR A 333 -15.38 -17.31 14.84
C THR A 333 -14.73 -17.24 13.46
N TRP A 334 -14.58 -16.05 12.89
CA TRP A 334 -13.86 -15.83 11.63
C TRP A 334 -12.37 -16.21 11.73
N LYS A 335 -11.78 -16.24 12.95
CA LYS A 335 -10.40 -16.69 13.16
C LYS A 335 -10.23 -18.16 12.80
N GLU A 336 -11.26 -19.00 12.94
CA GLU A 336 -11.18 -20.42 12.56
C GLU A 336 -11.17 -20.60 11.03
N THR A 337 -11.61 -19.58 10.28
CA THR A 337 -11.76 -19.60 8.82
C THR A 337 -10.95 -18.50 8.13
N TRP A 338 -9.95 -17.92 8.81
CA TRP A 338 -9.12 -16.80 8.31
C TRP A 338 -8.56 -17.08 6.91
N PHE A 339 -8.18 -18.34 6.66
CA PHE A 339 -7.58 -18.79 5.41
C PHE A 339 -8.53 -18.66 4.21
N LYS A 340 -9.86 -18.54 4.44
CA LYS A 340 -10.82 -18.25 3.38
C LYS A 340 -10.62 -16.86 2.78
N LYS A 341 -9.89 -15.96 3.44
CA LYS A 341 -9.53 -14.64 2.90
C LYS A 341 -8.43 -14.72 1.83
N ILE A 342 -7.73 -15.85 1.70
CA ILE A 342 -6.76 -16.07 0.62
C ILE A 342 -7.52 -16.25 -0.71
N SER A 343 -7.27 -15.39 -1.69
CA SER A 343 -7.89 -15.45 -3.02
C SER A 343 -7.35 -16.59 -3.87
N GLY A 344 -6.05 -16.80 -3.82
CA GLY A 344 -5.35 -17.77 -4.65
C GLY A 344 -3.85 -17.73 -4.42
N PHE A 345 -3.13 -18.38 -5.33
CA PHE A 345 -1.68 -18.51 -5.29
C PHE A 345 -1.10 -18.32 -6.69
N ASP A 346 -0.34 -17.24 -6.89
CA ASP A 346 0.22 -16.88 -8.18
C ASP A 346 1.68 -17.35 -8.30
N ALA A 347 2.06 -17.79 -9.51
CA ALA A 347 3.44 -18.11 -9.83
C ALA A 347 4.33 -16.86 -9.73
N VAL A 348 5.43 -16.96 -8.99
CA VAL A 348 6.31 -15.81 -8.78
C VAL A 348 7.34 -15.72 -9.90
N ALA A 349 7.35 -14.59 -10.61
CA ALA A 349 8.29 -14.34 -11.69
C ALA A 349 9.75 -14.58 -11.28
N ARG A 350 10.49 -15.36 -12.09
CA ARG A 350 11.89 -15.79 -11.85
C ARG A 350 12.08 -16.74 -10.66
N HIS A 351 10.99 -17.27 -10.10
CA HIS A 351 11.03 -18.28 -9.05
C HIS A 351 10.12 -19.45 -9.42
N PRO A 352 10.60 -20.40 -10.26
CA PRO A 352 9.77 -21.47 -10.84
C PRO A 352 9.21 -22.47 -9.83
N LYS A 353 9.58 -22.35 -8.55
CA LYS A 353 9.17 -23.22 -7.43
C LYS A 353 8.52 -22.42 -6.29
N VAL A 354 8.13 -21.17 -6.55
CA VAL A 354 7.52 -20.31 -5.54
C VAL A 354 6.15 -19.85 -6.00
N LEU A 355 5.17 -20.03 -5.12
CA LEU A 355 3.83 -19.45 -5.23
C LEU A 355 3.68 -18.31 -4.23
N CYS A 356 2.85 -17.31 -4.55
CA CYS A 356 2.52 -16.19 -3.67
C CYS A 356 1.00 -16.10 -3.49
N GLY A 357 0.52 -16.24 -2.26
CA GLY A 357 -0.85 -15.90 -1.88
C GLY A 357 -0.94 -14.51 -1.27
N TRP A 358 -2.12 -13.92 -1.33
CA TRP A 358 -2.43 -12.60 -0.75
C TRP A 358 -3.53 -12.73 0.29
N ILE A 359 -3.43 -11.95 1.36
CA ILE A 359 -4.43 -11.89 2.42
C ILE A 359 -4.53 -10.46 2.96
N THR A 360 -5.74 -10.05 3.38
CA THR A 360 -6.01 -8.67 3.79
C THR A 360 -6.79 -8.57 5.08
N GLY A 361 -6.87 -7.35 5.63
CA GLY A 361 -7.78 -7.00 6.71
C GLY A 361 -7.49 -7.70 8.05
N ARG A 362 -8.56 -7.92 8.82
CA ARG A 362 -8.47 -8.59 10.14
C ARG A 362 -7.93 -10.02 10.05
N GLU A 363 -8.20 -10.73 8.95
CA GLU A 363 -7.70 -12.07 8.71
C GLU A 363 -6.18 -12.08 8.48
N ALA A 364 -5.64 -11.08 7.79
CA ALA A 364 -4.19 -10.87 7.69
C ALA A 364 -3.58 -10.63 9.08
N LEU A 365 -4.14 -9.69 9.85
CA LEU A 365 -3.69 -9.40 11.21
C LEU A 365 -3.72 -10.65 12.12
N HIS A 366 -4.73 -11.51 11.98
CA HIS A 366 -4.75 -12.77 12.70
C HIS A 366 -3.67 -13.73 12.21
N MET A 367 -3.50 -13.90 10.89
CA MET A 367 -2.44 -14.73 10.32
C MET A 367 -1.06 -14.30 10.79
N GLU A 368 -0.80 -12.99 10.93
CA GLU A 368 0.49 -12.47 11.40
C GLU A 368 0.88 -13.00 12.80
N THR A 369 -0.09 -13.37 13.64
CA THR A 369 0.16 -13.93 14.98
C THR A 369 0.43 -15.44 14.98
N LEU A 370 0.20 -16.13 13.87
CA LEU A 370 0.42 -17.56 13.73
C LEU A 370 1.89 -17.87 13.38
N PRO A 371 2.38 -19.09 13.73
CA PRO A 371 3.65 -19.58 13.23
C PRO A 371 3.64 -19.77 11.71
N ASP A 372 4.74 -19.41 11.04
CA ASP A 372 4.88 -19.56 9.58
C ASP A 372 4.63 -21.01 9.10
N SER A 373 4.96 -22.02 9.91
CA SER A 373 4.69 -23.44 9.61
C SER A 373 3.20 -23.75 9.55
N GLU A 374 2.41 -23.21 10.48
CA GLU A 374 0.95 -23.41 10.51
C GLU A 374 0.26 -22.76 9.30
N VAL A 375 0.72 -21.56 8.92
CA VAL A 375 0.26 -20.85 7.71
C VAL A 375 0.61 -21.67 6.46
N GLY A 376 1.85 -22.16 6.37
CA GLY A 376 2.31 -23.01 5.28
C GLY A 376 1.50 -24.30 5.13
N ASP A 377 1.31 -25.04 6.23
CA ASP A 377 0.53 -26.28 6.26
C ASP A 377 -0.92 -26.05 5.84
N THR A 378 -1.51 -24.92 6.28
CA THR A 378 -2.85 -24.51 5.86
C THR A 378 -2.91 -24.23 4.37
N CYS A 379 -1.95 -23.48 3.81
CA CYS A 379 -1.91 -23.21 2.37
C CYS A 379 -1.71 -24.48 1.53
N VAL A 380 -0.83 -25.39 1.96
CA VAL A 380 -0.64 -26.68 1.29
C VAL A 380 -1.92 -27.52 1.33
N ARG A 381 -2.63 -27.55 2.47
CA ARG A 381 -3.93 -28.22 2.59
C ARG A 381 -4.97 -27.64 1.62
N LEU A 382 -5.02 -26.31 1.47
CA LEU A 382 -5.90 -25.64 0.51
C LEU A 382 -5.56 -26.04 -0.93
N LEU A 383 -4.29 -25.96 -1.32
CA LEU A 383 -3.82 -26.35 -2.65
C LEU A 383 -4.21 -27.81 -2.96
N ARG A 384 -4.01 -28.74 -2.02
CA ARG A 384 -4.43 -30.15 -2.17
C ARG A 384 -5.95 -30.29 -2.34
N SER A 385 -6.74 -29.64 -1.48
CA SER A 385 -8.20 -29.75 -1.46
C SER A 385 -8.85 -29.19 -2.74
N PHE A 386 -8.35 -28.06 -3.22
CA PHE A 386 -8.95 -27.36 -4.37
C PHE A 386 -8.50 -27.90 -5.71
N THR A 387 -7.22 -28.25 -5.85
CA THR A 387 -6.68 -28.70 -7.14
C THR A 387 -6.81 -30.21 -7.35
N GLY A 388 -6.84 -31.00 -6.28
CA GLY A 388 -6.71 -32.45 -6.34
C GLY A 388 -5.33 -32.93 -6.83
N TRP A 389 -4.36 -32.02 -6.96
CA TRP A 389 -3.00 -32.35 -7.41
C TRP A 389 -2.16 -32.96 -6.28
N HIS A 390 -1.09 -33.64 -6.67
CA HIS A 390 -0.07 -34.09 -5.73
C HIS A 390 0.84 -32.91 -5.33
N VAL A 391 0.39 -32.14 -4.35
CA VAL A 391 1.14 -30.99 -3.81
C VAL A 391 2.15 -31.46 -2.76
N PRO A 392 3.46 -31.30 -2.97
CA PRO A 392 4.48 -31.64 -1.98
C PRO A 392 4.39 -30.72 -0.76
N ASP A 393 5.02 -31.11 0.35
CA ASP A 393 5.14 -30.23 1.51
C ASP A 393 5.98 -29.00 1.16
N VAL A 394 5.62 -27.85 1.75
CA VAL A 394 6.34 -26.60 1.54
C VAL A 394 7.71 -26.68 2.22
N SER A 395 8.74 -26.25 1.52
CA SER A 395 10.13 -26.31 1.99
C SER A 395 10.52 -25.09 2.79
N LYS A 396 10.02 -23.91 2.38
CA LYS A 396 10.15 -22.66 3.13
C LYS A 396 8.89 -21.82 2.96
N VAL A 397 8.48 -21.19 4.05
CA VAL A 397 7.41 -20.19 4.08
C VAL A 397 8.04 -18.85 4.40
N LEU A 398 7.56 -17.79 3.75
CA LEU A 398 7.86 -16.42 4.12
C LEU A 398 6.55 -15.64 4.08
N ILE A 399 6.15 -15.10 5.23
CA ILE A 399 4.99 -14.23 5.34
C ILE A 399 5.42 -12.80 5.64
N THR A 400 4.73 -11.83 5.05
CA THR A 400 4.85 -10.44 5.50
C THR A 400 3.95 -10.22 6.71
N LYS A 401 4.30 -9.21 7.52
CA LYS A 401 3.60 -8.86 8.76
C LYS A 401 3.50 -7.34 8.90
N TRP A 402 2.83 -6.71 7.93
CA TRP A 402 2.81 -5.24 7.85
C TRP A 402 1.99 -4.59 8.97
N GLY A 403 0.95 -5.26 9.47
CA GLY A 403 0.12 -4.79 10.57
C GLY A 403 0.84 -4.75 11.92
N HIS A 404 1.71 -5.73 12.20
CA HIS A 404 2.53 -5.80 13.42
C HIS A 404 3.91 -5.14 13.30
N ASP A 405 4.27 -4.57 12.14
CA ASP A 405 5.48 -3.73 12.04
C ASP A 405 5.24 -2.41 12.78
N SER A 406 5.88 -2.23 13.93
CA SER A 406 5.73 -1.04 14.78
C SER A 406 6.18 0.27 14.13
N ASN A 407 6.85 0.22 12.98
CA ASN A 407 7.25 1.40 12.22
C ASN A 407 6.25 1.75 11.10
N VAL A 408 5.19 0.94 10.93
CA VAL A 408 4.22 1.09 9.84
C VAL A 408 2.77 0.92 10.30
N TYR A 409 2.46 -0.11 11.09
CA TYR A 409 1.11 -0.47 11.56
C TYR A 409 0.07 -0.68 10.44
N GLY A 410 0.45 -1.40 9.39
CA GLY A 410 -0.43 -1.72 8.25
C GLY A 410 0.28 -1.55 6.91
N SER A 411 -0.51 -1.52 5.84
CA SER A 411 -0.04 -1.47 4.46
C SER A 411 -0.26 -0.09 3.85
N TYR A 412 -1.50 0.37 3.66
CA TYR A 412 -1.78 1.67 3.04
C TYR A 412 -3.19 2.20 3.29
N THR A 413 -3.40 3.47 2.93
CA THR A 413 -4.67 4.19 3.14
C THR A 413 -5.76 3.74 2.19
N PHE A 414 -6.99 3.65 2.72
CA PHE A 414 -8.24 3.54 1.96
C PHE A 414 -9.25 4.57 2.47
N ILE A 415 -10.34 4.80 1.74
CA ILE A 415 -11.37 5.78 2.12
C ILE A 415 -12.64 5.08 2.62
N PRO A 416 -12.93 5.13 3.94
CA PRO A 416 -14.12 4.49 4.48
C PRO A 416 -15.43 5.12 4.00
N LYS A 417 -16.52 4.35 4.02
CA LYS A 417 -17.88 4.85 3.78
C LYS A 417 -18.18 6.06 4.66
N GLY A 418 -18.72 7.12 4.05
CA GLY A 418 -19.13 8.34 4.76
C GLY A 418 -17.98 9.28 5.10
N VAL A 419 -16.76 8.97 4.67
CA VAL A 419 -15.60 9.86 4.80
C VAL A 419 -15.39 10.60 3.49
N ASN A 420 -15.24 11.92 3.58
CA ASN A 420 -14.78 12.73 2.44
C ASN A 420 -13.24 12.69 2.39
N GLY A 421 -12.69 11.76 1.61
CA GLY A 421 -11.26 11.48 1.46
C GLY A 421 -10.46 12.73 1.10
N THR A 422 -10.88 13.44 0.05
CA THR A 422 -10.23 14.68 -0.41
C THR A 422 -10.09 15.72 0.73
N SER A 423 -11.15 15.95 1.50
CA SER A 423 -11.11 16.86 2.65
C SER A 423 -10.15 16.38 3.74
N LYS A 424 -10.14 15.07 4.05
CA LYS A 424 -9.25 14.51 5.07
C LYS A 424 -7.80 14.50 4.64
N GLN A 425 -7.49 14.12 3.41
CA GLN A 425 -6.14 14.14 2.85
C GLN A 425 -5.58 15.58 2.82
N LYS A 426 -6.39 16.58 2.43
CA LYS A 426 -6.03 18.00 2.54
C LYS A 426 -5.71 18.42 3.97
N ALA A 427 -6.57 18.06 4.92
CA ALA A 427 -6.36 18.38 6.33
C ALA A 427 -5.09 17.72 6.89
N LEU A 428 -4.81 16.48 6.48
CA LEU A 428 -3.60 15.76 6.84
C LEU A 428 -2.35 16.44 6.24
N ALA A 429 -2.39 16.80 4.95
CA ALA A 429 -1.30 17.45 4.22
C ALA A 429 -1.05 18.92 4.60
N THR A 430 -1.98 19.58 5.29
CA THR A 430 -1.84 21.00 5.67
C THR A 430 -0.63 21.18 6.60
N PRO A 431 0.34 22.05 6.30
CA PRO A 431 1.47 22.30 7.20
C PRO A 431 1.05 23.04 8.47
N LEU A 432 1.93 23.02 9.47
CA LEU A 432 1.79 23.75 10.73
C LEU A 432 2.94 24.76 10.91
N PRO A 433 2.69 25.86 11.63
CA PRO A 433 1.37 26.35 12.07
C PRO A 433 0.45 26.63 10.86
N PRO A 434 -0.89 26.51 11.01
CA PRO A 434 -1.81 26.83 9.93
C PRO A 434 -1.66 28.31 9.59
N GLN A 435 -1.46 28.65 8.31
CA GLN A 435 -1.35 30.04 7.89
C GLN A 435 -2.64 30.80 8.22
N ALA A 436 -2.58 31.74 9.17
CA ALA A 436 -3.65 32.69 9.43
C ALA A 436 -3.76 33.70 8.29
N LYS A 437 -4.93 34.33 8.13
CA LYS A 437 -5.12 35.36 7.09
C LYS A 437 -4.23 36.58 7.38
N ALA A 438 -3.32 36.85 6.46
CA ALA A 438 -2.75 38.14 6.03
C ALA A 438 -1.96 39.06 7.00
N SER A 439 -1.96 38.89 8.32
CA SER A 439 -1.24 39.83 9.21
C SER A 439 0.01 39.29 9.92
N ASP A 440 0.15 37.98 10.12
CA ASP A 440 1.36 37.39 10.71
C ASP A 440 1.89 36.25 9.83
N ILE A 441 3.11 36.41 9.32
CA ILE A 441 3.81 35.33 8.60
C ILE A 441 4.49 34.48 9.67
N THR A 442 3.74 33.55 10.27
CA THR A 442 4.37 32.50 11.09
C THR A 442 5.16 31.59 10.14
N PRO A 443 6.45 31.32 10.39
CA PRO A 443 7.25 30.45 9.53
C PRO A 443 6.65 29.04 9.51
N LEU A 444 6.81 28.33 8.39
CA LEU A 444 6.46 26.91 8.34
C LEU A 444 7.31 26.16 9.36
N GLN A 445 6.77 25.15 10.02
CA GLN A 445 7.49 24.39 11.06
C GLN A 445 7.33 22.88 10.83
N VAL A 446 6.09 22.38 10.74
CA VAL A 446 5.80 20.94 10.57
C VAL A 446 5.04 20.70 9.28
N LEU A 447 5.63 19.95 8.36
CA LEU A 447 5.06 19.61 7.06
C LEU A 447 4.75 18.11 7.02
N PHE A 448 3.76 17.71 6.21
CA PHE A 448 3.30 16.32 6.12
C PHE A 448 3.37 15.82 4.69
N ALA A 449 4.12 14.74 4.48
CA ALA A 449 4.19 14.01 3.22
C ALA A 449 3.99 12.50 3.46
N GLY A 450 3.93 11.71 2.40
CA GLY A 450 3.55 10.31 2.42
C GLY A 450 2.28 10.06 1.61
N GLU A 451 2.05 8.81 1.21
CA GLU A 451 0.92 8.44 0.33
C GLU A 451 -0.45 8.90 0.87
N ALA A 452 -0.67 8.82 2.19
CA ALA A 452 -1.91 9.23 2.83
C ALA A 452 -2.21 10.75 2.71
N THR A 453 -1.22 11.54 2.30
CA THR A 453 -1.35 12.99 2.12
C THR A 453 -1.63 13.39 0.67
N HIS A 454 -1.75 12.43 -0.25
CA HIS A 454 -2.00 12.68 -1.66
C HIS A 454 -3.45 12.41 -2.02
N GLU A 455 -4.14 13.40 -2.59
CA GLU A 455 -5.59 13.30 -2.89
C GLU A 455 -5.89 12.23 -3.94
N ASN A 456 -5.13 12.21 -5.02
CA ASN A 456 -5.46 11.38 -6.19
C ASN A 456 -4.61 10.10 -6.37
N PHE A 457 -3.53 9.96 -5.59
CA PHE A 457 -2.53 8.89 -5.73
C PHE A 457 -2.13 8.32 -4.37
N TYR A 458 -3.04 8.35 -3.38
CA TYR A 458 -2.86 7.61 -2.13
C TYR A 458 -2.64 6.12 -2.40
N THR A 459 -2.26 5.33 -1.41
CA THR A 459 -1.82 3.92 -1.54
C THR A 459 -0.52 3.67 -2.34
N THR A 460 -0.10 4.58 -3.21
CA THR A 460 0.97 4.29 -4.18
C THR A 460 2.36 4.85 -3.81
N THR A 461 3.39 4.23 -4.38
CA THR A 461 4.78 4.70 -4.31
C THR A 461 4.98 6.04 -5.02
N HIS A 462 4.30 6.28 -6.14
CA HIS A 462 4.43 7.54 -6.88
C HIS A 462 3.70 8.69 -6.16
N GLY A 463 2.54 8.45 -5.55
CA GLY A 463 1.90 9.44 -4.68
C GLY A 463 2.77 9.81 -3.48
N ALA A 464 3.42 8.83 -2.84
CA ALA A 464 4.41 9.09 -1.79
C ALA A 464 5.56 9.95 -2.32
N TYR A 465 6.19 9.57 -3.43
CA TYR A 465 7.27 10.32 -4.06
C TYR A 465 6.88 11.78 -4.39
N MET A 466 5.72 11.98 -5.02
CA MET A 466 5.19 13.30 -5.38
C MET A 466 4.87 14.16 -4.15
N SER A 467 4.33 13.57 -3.08
CA SER A 467 4.06 14.30 -1.83
C SER A 467 5.34 14.79 -1.16
N GLY A 468 6.45 14.04 -1.26
CA GLY A 468 7.76 14.47 -0.77
C GLY A 468 8.29 15.69 -1.52
N ILE A 469 8.21 15.65 -2.85
CA ILE A 469 8.56 16.79 -3.72
C ILE A 469 7.70 18.01 -3.38
N ARG A 470 6.39 17.81 -3.19
CA ARG A 470 5.43 18.89 -2.85
C ARG A 470 5.87 19.66 -1.59
N GLU A 471 6.21 18.97 -0.51
CA GLU A 471 6.61 19.65 0.74
C GLU A 471 8.01 20.25 0.65
N ALA A 472 8.95 19.63 -0.06
CA ALA A 472 10.24 20.24 -0.36
C ALA A 472 10.09 21.55 -1.15
N GLN A 473 9.25 21.56 -2.19
CA GLN A 473 8.95 22.76 -2.98
C GLN A 473 8.29 23.86 -2.16
N ARG A 474 7.46 23.49 -1.16
CA ARG A 474 6.86 24.45 -0.23
C ARG A 474 7.93 25.20 0.56
N LEU A 475 8.93 24.48 1.11
CA LEU A 475 10.06 25.09 1.81
C LEU A 475 10.97 25.91 0.89
N ILE A 476 11.28 25.40 -0.31
CA ILE A 476 12.05 26.16 -1.31
C ILE A 476 11.37 27.50 -1.60
N LYS A 477 10.05 27.51 -1.78
CA LYS A 477 9.28 28.74 -2.00
C LYS A 477 9.27 29.65 -0.78
N HIS A 478 9.15 29.09 0.43
CA HIS A 478 9.19 29.85 1.68
C HIS A 478 10.48 30.69 1.80
N TYR A 479 11.61 30.17 1.32
CA TYR A 479 12.91 30.85 1.34
C TYR A 479 13.30 31.57 0.04
N SER A 480 12.42 31.58 -0.96
CA SER A 480 12.61 32.32 -2.21
C SER A 480 12.08 33.76 -2.14
N HIS A 481 11.41 34.11 -1.04
CA HIS A 481 10.91 35.43 -0.69
C HIS A 481 11.69 35.96 0.50
#